data_AF-A0A948JNH4-F1
#
_entry.id   AF-A0A948JNH4-F1
#
_cell.length_a   1.000
_cell.length_b   1.000
_cell.length_c   1.000
_cell.angle_alpha   90.00
_cell.angle_beta   90.00
_cell.angle_gamma   90.00
#
_symmetry.space_group_name_H-M   'P 1'
#
loop_
_entity.id
_entity.type
_entity.pdbx_description
1 polymer ?
#
loop_
_entity_poly.entity_id
_entity_poly.type
_entity_poly.pdbx_seq_one_letter_code
_entity_poly.pdbx_strand_id
1 'polypeptide(L)' 'MNDERRQMDKDIHFFWDDLNLAQKFSVAELQRFGYDLLFVRHQTNGSMAVLSAGAKLAAIDMDGQINTEPEVMLRH' A
#
# COMPACT_ATOMS: atom_id res chain seq x y z
N MET A 1 -2.92 -30.10 -5.55
CA MET A 1 -2.17 -29.15 -4.72
C MET A 1 -2.83 -27.80 -4.93
N ASN A 2 -3.80 -27.49 -4.08
CA ASN A 2 -4.49 -26.21 -4.12
C ASN A 2 -3.61 -25.24 -3.34
N ASP A 3 -2.84 -24.42 -4.05
CA ASP A 3 -2.17 -23.27 -3.46
C ASP A 3 -3.26 -22.30 -2.99
N GLU A 4 -3.68 -22.42 -1.74
CA GLU A 4 -4.52 -21.46 -1.03
C GLU A 4 -3.71 -20.17 -0.78
N ARG A 5 -3.41 -19.43 -1.84
CA ARG A 5 -2.78 -18.09 -1.81
C ARG A 5 -3.73 -17.00 -1.32
N ARG A 6 -4.79 -17.35 -0.59
CA ARG A 6 -5.93 -16.43 -0.38
C ARG A 6 -5.90 -15.66 0.93
N GLN A 7 -5.26 -16.12 1.99
CA GLN A 7 -5.14 -15.35 3.22
C GLN A 7 -3.86 -15.74 3.96
N MET A 8 -2.70 -15.33 3.43
CA MET A 8 -1.61 -15.05 4.34
C MET A 8 -1.92 -13.67 4.89
N ASP A 9 -2.12 -13.56 6.21
CA ASP A 9 -1.90 -12.31 6.94
C ASP A 9 -0.50 -11.86 6.55
N LYS A 10 -0.42 -11.08 5.47
CA LYS A 10 0.84 -10.58 4.95
C LYS A 10 1.26 -9.53 5.97
N ASP A 11 2.08 -10.00 6.89
CA ASP A 11 2.77 -9.22 7.90
C ASP A 11 3.24 -7.91 7.24
N ILE A 12 2.98 -6.76 7.87
CA ILE A 12 3.24 -5.43 7.31
C ILE A 12 4.70 -5.32 6.81
N HIS A 13 5.61 -6.07 7.43
CA HIS A 13 6.99 -6.27 7.01
C HIS A 13 7.14 -6.74 5.56
N PHE A 14 6.28 -7.64 5.07
CA PHE A 14 6.33 -8.16 3.72
C PHE A 14 6.17 -7.05 2.67
N PHE A 15 5.24 -6.12 2.88
CA PHE A 15 5.02 -5.02 1.94
C PHE A 15 5.98 -3.86 2.13
N TRP A 16 6.53 -3.69 3.34
CA TRP A 16 7.49 -2.63 3.62
C TRP A 16 8.76 -2.72 2.76
N ASP A 17 9.21 -3.94 2.47
CA ASP A 17 10.41 -4.18 1.67
C ASP A 17 10.19 -3.89 0.17
N ASP A 18 8.95 -3.90 -0.30
CA ASP A 18 8.58 -3.55 -1.68
C ASP A 18 8.57 -2.03 -1.94
N LEU A 19 8.68 -1.22 -0.89
CA LEU A 19 8.66 0.24 -0.98
C LEU A 19 10.05 0.80 -1.28
N ASN A 20 10.11 1.77 -2.19
CA ASN A 20 11.32 2.59 -2.33
C ASN A 20 11.44 3.62 -1.17
N LEU A 21 12.55 4.36 -1.12
CA LEU A 21 12.80 5.29 -0.02
C LEU A 21 11.74 6.41 0.07
N ALA A 22 11.32 7.00 -1.06
CA ALA A 22 10.31 8.05 -1.08
C ALA A 22 8.97 7.53 -0.54
N GLN A 23 8.57 6.33 -0.97
CA GLN A 23 7.37 5.66 -0.48
C GLN A 23 7.46 5.34 1.02
N LYS A 24 8.59 4.86 1.52
CA LYS A 24 8.79 4.60 2.96
C LYS A 24 8.60 5.87 3.80
N PHE A 25 9.08 7.01 3.33
CA PHE A 25 8.85 8.30 4.01
C PHE A 25 7.37 8.67 4.02
N SER A 26 6.69 8.61 2.87
CA SER A 26 5.28 8.97 2.78
C SER A 26 4.36 8.00 3.53
N VAL A 27 4.67 6.70 3.56
CA VAL A 27 3.97 5.71 4.40
C VAL A 27 4.14 6.04 5.88
N ALA A 28 5.37 6.32 6.32
CA ALA A 28 5.64 6.67 7.72
C ALA A 28 4.92 7.96 8.14
N GLU A 29 4.75 8.93 7.22
CA GLU A 29 3.93 10.12 7.46
C GLU A 29 2.45 9.76 7.64
N LEU A 30 1.87 8.98 6.73
CA LEU A 30 0.46 8.58 6.79
C LEU A 30 0.13 7.69 8.00
N GLN A 31 1.08 6.85 8.46
CA GLN A 31 0.91 6.06 9.69
C GLN A 31 0.64 6.94 10.92
N ARG A 32 1.19 8.16 10.97
CA ARG A 32 0.92 9.12 12.05
C ARG A 32 -0.53 9.62 12.07
N PHE A 33 -1.23 9.47 10.95
CA PHE A 33 -2.66 9.80 10.79
C PHE A 33 -3.56 8.57 10.84
N GLY A 34 -3.02 7.40 11.19
CA GLY A 34 -3.79 6.16 11.36
C GLY A 34 -4.04 5.40 10.06
N TYR A 35 -3.23 5.62 9.02
CA TYR A 35 -3.26 4.79 7.82
C TYR A 35 -2.37 3.56 7.98
N ASP A 36 -2.91 2.40 7.66
CA ASP A 36 -2.18 1.14 7.60
C ASP A 36 -1.85 0.77 6.14
N LEU A 37 -0.65 0.25 5.91
CA LEU A 37 -0.24 -0.26 4.60
C LEU A 37 -0.97 -1.56 4.29
N LEU A 38 -1.83 -1.55 3.27
CA LEU A 38 -2.61 -2.72 2.88
C LEU A 38 -1.83 -3.64 1.93
N PHE A 39 -1.23 -3.07 0.89
CA PHE A 39 -0.43 -3.80 -0.10
C PHE A 39 0.38 -2.84 -0.98
N VAL A 40 1.38 -3.39 -1.67
CA VAL A 40 2.09 -2.72 -2.76
C VAL A 40 1.71 -3.38 -4.09
N ARG A 41 1.32 -2.56 -5.06
CA ARG A 41 1.00 -2.98 -6.42
C ARG A 41 2.17 -2.64 -7.34
N HIS A 42 2.79 -3.64 -7.94
CA HIS A 42 3.77 -3.44 -8.99
C HIS A 42 3.09 -3.20 -10.34
N GLN A 43 3.45 -2.11 -11.01
CA GLN A 43 3.00 -1.73 -12.33
C GLN A 43 4.21 -1.52 -13.25
N THR A 44 3.98 -1.42 -14.56
CA THR A 44 5.05 -1.18 -15.55
C THR A 44 5.83 0.12 -15.30
N ASN A 45 5.21 1.11 -14.67
CA ASN A 45 5.82 2.40 -14.33
C ASN A 45 6.33 2.47 -12.88
N GLY A 46 6.33 1.37 -12.12
CA GLY A 46 6.81 1.35 -10.74
C GLY A 46 5.82 0.74 -9.75
N SER A 47 6.19 0.76 -8.47
CA SER A 47 5.32 0.33 -7.37
C SER A 47 4.35 1.44 -6.99
N MET A 48 3.15 1.06 -6.57
CA MET A 48 2.15 1.93 -5.94
C MET A 48 1.76 1.32 -4.60
N ALA A 49 2.00 2.04 -3.52
CA ALA A 49 1.57 1.61 -2.18
C ALA A 49 0.11 2.02 -1.98
N VAL A 50 -0.71 1.13 -1.40
CA VAL A 50 -2.10 1.41 -1.06
C VAL A 50 -2.27 1.26 0.44
N LEU A 51 -2.85 2.29 1.06
CA LEU A 51 -3.07 2.38 2.50
C LEU A 51 -4.54 2.65 2.80
N SER A 52 -4.96 2.36 4.03
CA SER A 52 -6.30 2.72 4.51
C SER A 52 -6.33 3.24 5.93
N ALA A 53 -7.21 4.20 6.20
CA ALA A 53 -7.63 4.62 7.53
C ALA A 53 -9.15 4.42 7.65
N GLY A 54 -9.57 3.25 8.12
CA GLY A 54 -10.98 2.85 8.13
C GLY A 54 -11.55 2.76 6.70
N ALA A 55 -12.53 3.60 6.37
CA ALA A 55 -13.14 3.64 5.03
C ALA A 55 -12.39 4.52 4.02
N LYS A 56 -11.37 5.27 4.47
CA LYS A 56 -10.56 6.13 3.58
C LYS A 56 -9.41 5.34 3.00
N LEU A 57 -9.13 5.57 1.72
CA LEU A 57 -7.97 5.01 1.03
C LEU A 57 -6.97 6.10 0.71
N ALA A 58 -5.69 5.74 0.69
CA ALA A 58 -4.65 6.56 0.13
C ALA A 58 -3.77 5.71 -0.80
N ALA A 59 -3.24 6.34 -1.84
CA ALA A 59 -2.25 5.74 -2.73
C ALA A 59 -0.98 6.59 -2.72
N ILE A 60 0.17 5.93 -2.76
CA ILE A 60 1.47 6.58 -2.89
C ILE A 60 2.15 6.03 -4.14
N ASP A 61 2.52 6.93 -5.06
CA ASP A 61 3.23 6.55 -6.28
C ASP A 61 4.74 6.34 -6.05
N MET A 62 5.49 6.10 -7.12
CA MET A 62 6.93 5.86 -7.04
C MET A 62 7.75 7.09 -6.58
N ASP A 63 7.21 8.30 -6.76
CA ASP A 63 7.87 9.55 -6.37
C ASP A 63 7.52 9.95 -4.93
N GLY A 64 6.72 9.14 -4.23
CA GLY A 64 6.27 9.40 -2.88
C GLY A 64 5.08 10.35 -2.81
N GLN A 65 4.45 10.70 -3.93
CA GLN A 65 3.28 11.59 -3.92
C GLN A 65 2.08 10.88 -3.34
N ILE A 66 1.43 11.53 -2.37
CA ILE A 66 0.26 11.01 -1.68
C ILE A 66 -1.01 11.48 -2.40
N ASN A 67 -1.88 10.54 -2.76
CA ASN A 67 -3.26 10.80 -3.15
C ASN A 67 -4.20 10.18 -2.11
N THR A 68 -4.91 11.01 -1.34
CA THR A 68 -5.86 10.58 -0.28
C THR A 68 -7.28 10.33 -0.79
N GLU A 69 -7.53 10.52 -2.08
CA GLU A 69 -8.79 10.18 -2.75
C GLU A 69 -8.49 9.42 -4.05
N PRO A 70 -7.82 8.27 -3.97
CA PRO A 70 -7.42 7.55 -5.17
C PRO A 70 -8.65 6.85 -5.79
N GLU A 71 -8.75 6.86 -7.12
CA GLU A 71 -9.75 6.08 -7.86
C GLU A 71 -9.40 4.58 -7.87
N VAL A 72 -9.36 3.97 -6.68
CA VAL A 72 -9.01 2.56 -6.47
C VAL A 72 -10.26 1.79 -6.06
N MET A 73 -10.70 0.88 -6.93
CA MET A 73 -11.73 -0.09 -6.59
C MET A 73 -11.08 -1.32 -5.94
N LEU A 74 -11.29 -1.49 -4.64
CA LEU A 74 -10.99 -2.75 -3.96
C LEU A 74 -11.97 -3.81 -4.43
N ARG A 75 -11.46 -4.92 -4.96
CA ARG A 75 -12.25 -6.09 -5.34
C ARG A 75 -12.06 -7.16 -4.26
N HIS A 76 -13.17 -7.62 -3.69
CA HIS A 76 -13.22 -8.73 -2.73
C HIS A 76 -13.00 -10.07 -3.40
#